data_AF-A0A9Q1FAW1-F1
#
_entry.id   AF-A0A9Q1FAW1-F1
#
_cell.length_a   1.000
_cell.length_b   1.000
_cell.length_c   1.000
_cell.angle_alpha   90.00
_cell.angle_beta   90.00
_cell.angle_gamma   90.00
#
_symmetry.space_group_name_H-M   'P 1'
#
loop_
_entity.id
_entity.type
_entity.pdbx_description
1 polymer ?
#
loop_
_entity_poly.entity_id
_entity_poly.type
_entity_poly.pdbx_seq_one_letter_code
_entity_poly.pdbx_strand_id
1 'polypeptide(L)'
;MDLPNLNAAEDKVSYYLDNTWVQCESAACMKWRLIPRRECEGFEPDQPWYCRMNQDPFFSQCSVPQDPFPKISQLQEFGLKVIYSKIPVGSLVMVKAGKWPWWPAVLSPDPVSAEYVQEDSDGDVEKYHVEFLGSPHSRLWASASRVELYQATPAEPENLKVSLKKTYKVALEEATKMENVTCEERLQLCLFKPQECRTM
;
A
#
# COMPACT_ATOMS: atom_id res chain seq x y z
N MET A 1 17.11 41.21 -16.45
CA MET A 1 17.64 39.87 -16.15
C MET A 1 17.29 39.60 -14.71
N ASP A 2 16.12 39.04 -14.48
CA ASP A 2 15.68 38.68 -13.13
C ASP A 2 16.36 37.36 -12.76
N LEU A 3 17.22 37.41 -11.73
CA LEU A 3 17.78 36.21 -11.12
C LEU A 3 16.62 35.43 -10.48
N PRO A 4 16.42 34.14 -10.79
CA PRO A 4 15.45 33.35 -10.07
C PRO A 4 15.85 33.30 -8.59
N ASN A 5 14.85 33.42 -7.70
CA ASN A 5 15.00 33.41 -6.26
C ASN A 5 15.49 32.04 -5.78
N LEU A 6 16.81 31.81 -5.86
CA LEU A 6 17.48 30.56 -5.50
C LEU A 6 17.19 30.16 -4.04
N ASN A 7 17.18 31.12 -3.11
CA ASN A 7 16.94 30.85 -1.69
C ASN A 7 15.56 30.23 -1.43
N ALA A 8 14.49 30.76 -2.03
CA ALA A 8 13.14 30.24 -1.79
C ALA A 8 12.90 28.85 -2.43
N ALA A 9 13.62 28.52 -3.50
CA ALA A 9 13.55 27.21 -4.14
C ALA A 9 14.33 26.16 -3.34
N GLU A 10 15.54 26.50 -2.90
CA GLU A 10 16.38 25.66 -2.03
C GLU A 10 15.68 25.38 -0.69
N ASP A 11 15.06 26.39 -0.08
CA ASP A 11 14.29 26.25 1.17
C ASP A 11 13.12 25.26 1.01
N LYS A 12 12.43 25.30 -0.14
CA LYS A 12 11.33 24.35 -0.45
C LYS A 12 11.84 22.94 -0.68
N VAL A 13 12.96 22.79 -1.37
CA VAL A 13 13.57 21.49 -1.60
C VAL A 13 13.99 20.86 -0.27
N SER A 14 14.71 21.60 0.58
CA SER A 14 15.08 21.15 1.92
C SER A 14 13.84 20.75 2.71
N TYR A 15 12.79 21.57 2.70
CA TYR A 15 11.55 21.26 3.40
C TYR A 15 10.96 19.90 3.00
N TYR A 16 10.89 19.56 1.71
CA TYR A 16 10.36 18.24 1.30
C TYR A 16 11.34 17.09 1.51
N LEU A 17 12.66 17.35 1.51
CA LEU A 17 13.66 16.33 1.82
C LEU A 17 13.71 16.01 3.31
N ASP A 18 13.51 17.00 4.18
CA ASP A 18 13.57 16.84 5.63
C ASP A 18 12.27 16.29 6.24
N ASN A 19 11.20 16.18 5.43
CA ASN A 19 9.91 15.68 5.85
C ASN A 19 9.46 14.46 5.03
N THR A 20 8.52 13.70 5.58
CA THR A 20 7.86 12.58 4.91
C THR A 20 6.38 12.55 5.25
N TRP A 21 5.59 11.97 4.36
CA TRP A 21 4.17 11.75 4.58
C TRP A 21 3.95 10.38 5.21
N VAL A 22 3.22 10.33 6.32
CA VAL A 22 2.78 9.10 6.99
C VAL A 22 1.26 9.03 7.04
N GLN A 23 0.70 7.84 6.81
CA GLN A 23 -0.74 7.64 6.83
C GLN A 23 -1.20 7.18 8.22
N CYS A 24 -2.30 7.75 8.70
CA CYS A 24 -2.96 7.28 9.91
C CYS A 24 -3.70 5.95 9.64
N GLU A 25 -3.34 4.89 10.37
CA GLU A 25 -3.92 3.55 10.23
C GLU A 25 -5.25 3.34 10.98
N SER A 26 -5.80 4.41 11.56
CA SER A 26 -7.18 4.37 12.03
C SER A 26 -8.10 4.22 10.81
N ALA A 27 -8.83 3.11 10.72
CA ALA A 27 -9.78 2.83 9.62
C ALA A 27 -10.79 3.97 9.37
N ALA A 28 -11.20 4.69 10.42
CA ALA A 28 -12.10 5.85 10.31
C ALA A 28 -11.40 7.18 9.90
N CYS A 29 -10.07 7.19 9.78
CA CYS A 29 -9.29 8.40 9.56
C CYS A 29 -8.61 8.41 8.19
N MET A 30 -7.66 7.48 7.95
CA MET A 30 -6.88 7.32 6.72
C MET A 30 -6.18 8.61 6.18
N LYS A 31 -6.08 9.66 7.00
CA LYS A 31 -5.44 10.93 6.64
C LYS A 31 -3.92 10.81 6.62
N TRP A 32 -3.29 11.53 5.71
CA TRP A 32 -1.84 11.69 5.65
C TRP A 32 -1.37 12.88 6.47
N ARG A 33 -0.28 12.71 7.20
CA ARG A 33 0.39 13.78 7.96
C ARG A 33 1.82 13.92 7.47
N LEU A 34 2.24 15.16 7.26
CA LEU A 34 3.64 15.46 7.00
C LEU A 34 4.35 15.54 8.35
N ILE A 35 5.43 14.77 8.51
CA ILE A 35 6.24 14.76 9.72
C ILE A 35 7.74 14.85 9.36
N PRO A 36 8.60 15.38 10.25
CA PRO A 36 10.04 15.36 10.05
C PRO A 36 10.58 13.93 9.93
N ARG A 37 11.47 13.66 8.96
CA ARG A 37 12.05 12.32 8.73
C ARG A 37 12.75 11.74 9.94
N ARG A 38 13.42 12.60 10.72
CA ARG A 38 14.06 12.23 12.00
C ARG A 38 13.11 11.56 13.00
N GLU A 39 11.81 11.84 12.90
CA GLU A 39 10.80 11.23 13.76
C GLU A 39 10.42 9.82 13.28
N CYS A 40 10.67 9.49 12.01
CA CYS A 40 10.45 8.16 11.44
C CYS A 40 11.55 7.17 11.77
N GLU A 41 12.74 7.63 12.15
CA GLU A 41 13.88 6.75 12.46
C GLU A 41 13.60 5.79 13.62
N GLY A 42 12.65 6.13 14.49
CA GLY A 42 12.18 5.27 15.59
C GLY A 42 10.95 4.42 15.26
N PHE A 43 10.44 4.46 14.03
CA PHE A 43 9.26 3.69 13.66
C PHE A 43 9.65 2.31 13.14
N GLU A 44 9.15 1.28 13.82
CA GLU A 44 9.20 -0.08 13.31
C GLU A 44 8.25 -0.19 12.10
N PRO A 45 8.69 -0.71 10.94
CA PRO A 45 7.87 -0.79 9.72
C PRO A 45 6.53 -1.50 9.88
N ASP A 46 6.44 -2.42 10.85
CA ASP A 46 5.26 -3.24 11.11
C ASP A 46 4.35 -2.66 12.19
N GLN A 47 4.71 -1.51 12.80
CA GLN A 47 3.89 -0.87 13.81
C GLN A 47 2.97 0.21 13.22
N PRO A 48 1.69 0.21 13.60
CA PRO A 48 0.75 1.16 13.05
C PRO A 48 1.04 2.57 13.52
N TRP A 49 0.98 3.53 12.59
CA TRP A 49 1.07 4.95 12.91
C TRP A 49 -0.32 5.59 12.99
N TYR A 50 -0.55 6.43 14.02
CA TYR A 50 -1.81 7.13 14.21
C TYR A 50 -1.59 8.64 14.35
N CYS A 51 -2.58 9.47 13.97
CA CYS A 51 -2.49 10.94 14.11
C CYS A 51 -2.06 11.36 15.52
N ARG A 52 -2.50 10.65 16.58
CA ARG A 52 -2.11 10.93 17.98
C ARG A 52 -0.62 10.77 18.29
N MET A 53 0.14 10.16 17.39
CA MET A 53 1.60 9.99 17.47
C MET A 53 2.33 11.14 16.77
N ASN A 54 1.63 12.03 16.07
CA ASN A 54 2.24 13.21 15.49
C ASN A 54 2.66 14.18 16.60
N GLN A 55 3.94 14.57 16.59
CA GLN A 55 4.49 15.52 17.55
C GLN A 55 4.01 16.96 17.30
N ASP A 56 3.51 17.25 16.09
CA ASP A 56 2.83 18.52 15.81
C ASP A 56 1.44 18.54 16.48
N PRO A 57 1.23 19.36 17.53
CA PRO A 57 -0.04 19.39 18.25
C PRO A 57 -1.20 19.84 17.35
N PHE A 58 -0.96 20.62 16.30
CA PHE A 58 -1.99 21.09 15.37
C PHE A 58 -2.53 19.99 14.47
N PHE A 59 -1.76 18.92 14.25
CA PHE A 59 -2.13 17.80 13.38
C PHE A 59 -2.14 16.45 14.10
N SER A 60 -2.13 16.47 15.44
CA SER A 60 -2.11 15.31 16.33
C SER A 60 -3.44 14.59 16.50
N GLN A 61 -4.51 15.01 15.81
CA GLN A 61 -5.85 14.44 15.98
C GLN A 61 -6.49 14.08 14.65
N CYS A 62 -7.28 13.00 14.65
CA CYS A 62 -8.03 12.55 13.48
C CYS A 62 -9.11 13.54 13.03
N SER A 63 -9.60 14.39 13.94
CA SER A 63 -10.59 15.45 13.68
C SER A 63 -10.03 16.60 12.85
N VAL A 64 -8.71 16.81 12.88
CA VAL A 64 -8.06 17.89 12.12
C VAL A 64 -8.07 17.53 10.63
N PRO A 65 -8.45 18.46 9.73
CA PRO A 65 -8.36 18.26 8.28
C PRO A 65 -6.96 17.85 7.82
N GLN A 66 -6.87 17.13 6.70
CA GLN A 66 -5.58 16.80 6.09
C GLN A 66 -4.99 18.04 5.41
N ASP A 67 -3.67 18.21 5.48
CA ASP A 67 -2.98 19.18 4.64
C ASP A 67 -3.08 18.81 3.15
N PRO A 68 -3.08 19.81 2.26
CA PRO A 68 -3.04 19.57 0.82
C PRO A 68 -1.71 18.91 0.46
N PHE A 69 -1.79 17.81 -0.31
CA PHE A 69 -0.61 17.24 -0.93
C PHE A 69 -0.01 18.23 -1.95
N PRO A 70 1.32 18.37 -2.00
CA PRO A 70 1.97 19.12 -3.07
C PRO A 70 1.61 18.50 -4.42
N LYS A 71 1.41 19.36 -5.45
CA LYS A 71 1.19 18.86 -6.80
C LYS A 71 2.45 18.18 -7.29
N ILE A 72 2.34 16.94 -7.80
CA ILE A 72 3.48 16.17 -8.31
C ILE A 72 4.25 16.97 -9.38
N SER A 73 3.54 17.68 -10.26
CA SER A 73 4.18 18.54 -11.27
C SER A 73 5.09 19.60 -10.67
N GLN A 74 4.72 20.18 -9.53
CA GLN A 74 5.53 21.19 -8.83
C GLN A 74 6.76 20.56 -8.20
N LEU A 75 6.66 19.34 -7.65
CA LEU A 75 7.82 18.64 -7.12
C LEU A 75 8.81 18.29 -8.23
N GLN A 76 8.31 17.84 -9.38
CA GLN A 76 9.13 17.53 -10.55
C GLN A 76 9.89 18.74 -11.08
N GLU A 77 9.30 19.95 -11.04
CA GLU A 77 10.01 21.20 -11.40
C GLU A 77 11.25 21.45 -10.52
N PHE A 78 11.24 20.96 -9.28
CA PHE A 78 12.37 21.02 -8.35
C PHE A 78 13.28 19.77 -8.39
N GLY A 79 13.08 18.87 -9.36
CA GLY A 79 13.81 17.60 -9.44
C GLY A 79 13.47 16.62 -8.32
N LEU A 80 12.34 16.82 -7.62
CA LEU A 80 11.85 15.95 -6.57
C LEU A 80 10.85 14.94 -7.11
N LYS A 81 10.92 13.72 -6.58
CA LYS A 81 9.97 12.64 -6.87
C LYS A 81 9.31 12.18 -5.57
N VAL A 82 8.00 11.97 -5.60
CA VAL A 82 7.28 11.31 -4.51
C VAL A 82 7.47 9.81 -4.66
N ILE A 83 8.05 9.18 -3.65
CA ILE A 83 8.23 7.74 -3.60
C ILE A 83 7.24 7.20 -2.56
N TYR A 84 6.36 6.30 -3.00
CA TYR A 84 5.44 5.61 -2.10
C TYR A 84 6.14 4.37 -1.51
N SER A 85 5.92 4.12 -0.21
CA SER A 85 6.40 2.90 0.42
C SER A 85 5.80 1.67 -0.25
N LYS A 86 6.60 0.62 -0.40
CA LYS A 86 6.14 -0.67 -0.91
C LYS A 86 5.22 -1.31 0.13
N ILE A 87 4.11 -1.90 -0.32
CA ILE A 87 3.28 -2.72 0.55
C ILE A 87 4.07 -4.00 0.86
N PRO A 88 4.27 -4.38 2.14
CA PRO A 88 5.06 -5.57 2.48
C PRO A 88 4.51 -6.86 1.87
N VAL A 89 5.41 -7.77 1.49
CA VAL A 89 5.01 -9.13 1.11
C VAL A 89 4.26 -9.81 2.27
N GLY A 90 3.25 -10.63 1.96
CA GLY A 90 2.35 -11.21 2.95
C GLY A 90 1.25 -10.26 3.44
N SER A 91 1.22 -9.01 2.99
CA SER A 91 0.09 -8.10 3.29
C SER A 91 -1.21 -8.62 2.69
N LEU A 92 -2.27 -8.57 3.49
CA LEU A 92 -3.64 -8.78 3.04
C LEU A 92 -4.10 -7.49 2.33
N VAL A 93 -4.61 -7.62 1.11
CA VAL A 93 -4.98 -6.51 0.24
C VAL A 93 -6.34 -6.74 -0.43
N MET A 94 -6.95 -5.66 -0.91
CA MET A 94 -8.06 -5.71 -1.87
C MET A 94 -7.52 -5.35 -3.26
N VAL A 95 -7.91 -6.11 -4.29
CA VAL A 95 -7.40 -5.92 -5.64
C VAL A 95 -8.51 -5.79 -6.67
N LYS A 96 -8.42 -4.79 -7.56
CA LYS A 96 -9.38 -4.56 -8.65
C LYS A 96 -8.89 -5.16 -9.98
N ALA A 97 -9.27 -6.40 -10.26
CA ALA A 97 -8.98 -7.06 -11.54
C ALA A 97 -10.15 -6.97 -12.53
N GLY A 98 -9.93 -6.33 -13.69
CA GLY A 98 -10.91 -6.29 -14.78
C GLY A 98 -12.33 -5.87 -14.35
N LYS A 99 -13.33 -6.70 -14.69
CA LYS A 99 -14.75 -6.48 -14.37
C LYS A 99 -15.19 -7.11 -13.02
N TRP A 100 -14.28 -7.76 -12.29
CA TRP A 100 -14.58 -8.32 -10.97
C TRP A 100 -14.73 -7.21 -9.93
N PRO A 101 -15.45 -7.44 -8.82
CA PRO A 101 -15.41 -6.52 -7.68
C PRO A 101 -13.99 -6.44 -7.12
N TRP A 102 -13.77 -5.51 -6.18
CA TRP A 102 -12.58 -5.56 -5.34
C TRP A 102 -12.55 -6.90 -4.61
N TRP A 103 -11.45 -7.63 -4.77
CA TRP A 103 -11.33 -9.02 -4.32
C TRP A 103 -10.18 -9.16 -3.33
N PRO A 104 -10.36 -9.88 -2.20
CA PRO A 104 -9.30 -10.03 -1.22
C PRO A 104 -8.18 -10.95 -1.73
N ALA A 105 -6.95 -10.55 -1.49
CA ALA A 105 -5.76 -11.26 -1.94
C ALA A 105 -4.62 -11.07 -0.93
N VAL A 106 -3.59 -11.92 -1.04
CA VAL A 106 -2.32 -11.77 -0.30
C VAL A 106 -1.22 -11.41 -1.30
N LEU A 107 -0.43 -10.39 -0.99
CA LEU A 107 0.80 -10.12 -1.74
C LEU A 107 1.76 -11.29 -1.53
N SER A 108 2.12 -12.00 -2.58
CA SER A 108 2.91 -13.24 -2.48
C SER A 108 3.94 -13.31 -3.60
N PRO A 109 5.09 -13.97 -3.39
CA PRO A 109 6.06 -14.22 -4.45
C PRO A 109 5.43 -14.96 -5.63
N ASP A 110 5.74 -14.53 -6.85
CA ASP A 110 5.38 -15.25 -8.06
C ASP A 110 6.10 -16.60 -8.10
N PRO A 111 5.38 -17.73 -8.29
CA PRO A 111 5.96 -19.07 -8.38
C PRO A 111 7.12 -19.27 -9.35
N VAL A 112 7.25 -18.40 -10.36
CA VAL A 112 8.25 -18.51 -11.41
C VAL A 112 9.46 -17.61 -11.13
N SER A 113 9.23 -16.33 -10.87
CA SER A 113 10.29 -15.34 -10.65
C SER A 113 10.74 -15.23 -9.19
N ALA A 114 9.97 -15.75 -8.24
CA ALA A 114 10.13 -15.55 -6.80
C ALA A 114 10.03 -14.08 -6.33
N GLU A 115 9.67 -13.17 -7.24
CA GLU A 115 9.46 -11.75 -6.96
C GLU A 115 7.98 -11.47 -6.67
N TYR A 116 7.71 -10.46 -5.84
CA TYR A 116 6.34 -9.98 -5.59
C TYR A 116 6.11 -8.53 -6.07
N VAL A 117 7.15 -7.86 -6.54
CA VAL A 117 7.13 -6.47 -7.02
C VAL A 117 7.76 -6.39 -8.41
N GLN A 118 7.15 -5.63 -9.31
CA GLN A 118 7.78 -5.15 -10.53
C GLN A 118 7.83 -3.64 -10.47
N GLU A 119 9.04 -3.10 -10.61
CA GLU A 119 9.31 -1.67 -10.63
C GLU A 119 9.49 -1.18 -12.07
N ASP A 120 9.15 0.07 -12.33
CA ASP A 120 9.50 0.74 -13.57
C ASP A 120 10.96 1.22 -13.58
N SER A 121 11.38 1.88 -14.66
CA SER A 121 12.75 2.39 -14.80
C SER A 121 13.12 3.44 -13.74
N ASP A 122 12.11 4.07 -13.13
CA ASP A 122 12.29 5.14 -12.17
C ASP A 122 12.22 4.60 -10.73
N GLY A 123 12.09 3.28 -10.55
CA GLY A 123 12.00 2.60 -9.27
C GLY A 123 10.63 2.68 -8.59
N ASP A 124 9.59 3.16 -9.28
CA ASP A 124 8.22 3.10 -8.74
C ASP A 124 7.64 1.71 -8.92
N VAL A 125 6.86 1.27 -7.95
CA VAL A 125 6.16 -0.01 -8.06
C VAL A 125 5.06 0.08 -9.10
N GLU A 126 5.25 -0.62 -10.22
CA GLU A 126 4.27 -0.71 -11.30
C GLU A 126 3.23 -1.81 -11.00
N LYS A 127 3.69 -2.96 -10.50
CA LYS A 127 2.84 -4.13 -10.22
C LYS A 127 3.25 -4.87 -8.96
N TYR A 128 2.24 -5.46 -8.31
CA TYR A 128 2.43 -6.46 -7.27
C TYR A 128 1.94 -7.82 -7.76
N HIS A 129 2.65 -8.90 -7.42
CA HIS A 129 2.11 -10.25 -7.55
C HIS A 129 1.19 -10.54 -6.37
N VAL A 130 -0.01 -11.04 -6.69
CA VAL A 130 -1.05 -11.32 -5.71
C VAL A 130 -1.58 -12.72 -5.90
N GLU A 131 -1.90 -13.37 -4.78
CA GLU A 131 -2.71 -14.58 -4.74
C GLU A 131 -4.12 -14.21 -4.24
N PHE A 132 -5.12 -14.36 -5.11
CA PHE A 132 -6.51 -14.15 -4.78
C PHE A 132 -7.03 -15.30 -3.92
N LEU A 133 -7.70 -14.92 -2.82
CA LEU A 133 -8.39 -15.85 -1.91
C LEU A 133 -9.68 -16.40 -2.52
N GLY A 134 -10.18 -17.48 -1.94
CA GLY A 134 -11.42 -18.15 -2.33
C GLY A 134 -11.20 -19.49 -3.02
N SER A 135 -12.29 -20.14 -3.44
CA SER A 135 -12.23 -21.46 -4.07
C SER A 135 -12.63 -21.43 -5.55
N PRO A 136 -11.69 -21.65 -6.50
CA PRO A 136 -10.26 -21.88 -6.29
C PRO A 136 -9.48 -20.59 -6.06
N HIS A 137 -8.29 -20.71 -5.46
CA HIS A 137 -7.31 -19.62 -5.44
C HIS A 137 -6.83 -19.36 -6.87
N SER A 138 -6.41 -18.13 -7.14
CA SER A 138 -5.80 -17.75 -8.42
C SER A 138 -4.72 -16.70 -8.20
N ARG A 139 -3.95 -16.33 -9.23
CA ARG A 139 -2.84 -15.37 -9.09
C ARG A 139 -2.70 -14.45 -10.29
N LEU A 140 -2.12 -13.27 -10.07
CA LEU A 140 -1.99 -12.20 -11.06
C LEU A 140 -0.87 -11.22 -10.66
N TRP A 141 -0.19 -10.67 -11.67
CA TRP A 141 0.53 -9.40 -11.53
C TRP A 141 -0.45 -8.22 -11.68
N ALA A 142 -0.88 -7.67 -10.54
CA ALA A 142 -1.86 -6.59 -10.49
C ALA A 142 -1.16 -5.22 -10.52
N SER A 143 -1.72 -4.26 -11.26
CA SER A 143 -1.21 -2.88 -11.24
C SER A 143 -1.28 -2.32 -9.82
N ALA A 144 -0.20 -1.68 -9.36
CA ALA A 144 -0.11 -1.08 -8.03
C ALA A 144 -1.25 -0.09 -7.75
N SER A 145 -1.69 0.66 -8.77
CA SER A 145 -2.84 1.58 -8.72
C SER A 145 -4.20 0.91 -8.43
N ARG A 146 -4.24 -0.42 -8.44
CA ARG A 146 -5.45 -1.25 -8.24
C ARG A 146 -5.29 -2.23 -7.08
N VAL A 147 -4.35 -1.95 -6.19
CA VAL A 147 -4.07 -2.71 -4.97
C VAL A 147 -4.18 -1.73 -3.80
N GLU A 148 -5.02 -2.07 -2.83
CA GLU A 148 -5.19 -1.29 -1.60
C GLU A 148 -5.04 -2.23 -0.40
N LEU A 149 -4.53 -1.73 0.73
CA LEU A 149 -4.51 -2.51 1.97
C LEU A 149 -5.92 -3.00 2.29
N TYR A 150 -5.99 -4.22 2.84
CA TYR A 150 -7.28 -4.81 3.13
C TYR A 150 -8.04 -3.98 4.16
N GLN A 151 -9.29 -3.68 3.82
CA GLN A 151 -10.25 -3.10 4.74
C GLN A 151 -11.47 -4.01 4.74
N ALA A 152 -11.99 -4.31 5.93
CA ALA A 152 -13.22 -5.07 6.07
C ALA A 152 -14.32 -4.37 5.26
N THR A 153 -14.83 -5.06 4.23
CA THR A 153 -15.80 -4.47 3.32
C THR A 153 -17.16 -4.34 4.00
N PRO A 154 -17.79 -3.16 3.98
CA PRO A 154 -19.08 -2.96 4.62
C PRO A 154 -20.27 -3.52 3.81
N ALA A 155 -20.09 -3.92 2.54
CA ALA A 155 -21.17 -4.44 1.70
C ALA A 155 -20.69 -5.43 0.62
N GLU A 156 -21.49 -6.47 0.37
CA GLU A 156 -21.30 -7.38 -0.75
C GLU A 156 -21.59 -6.69 -2.10
N PRO A 157 -20.86 -7.00 -3.18
CA PRO A 157 -21.14 -6.45 -4.49
C PRO A 157 -22.50 -6.93 -5.02
N GLU A 158 -23.36 -5.98 -5.36
CA GLU A 158 -24.65 -6.27 -5.99
C GLU A 158 -24.45 -6.86 -7.40
N ASN A 159 -25.38 -7.73 -7.84
CA ASN A 159 -25.44 -8.30 -9.20
C ASN A 159 -24.33 -9.28 -9.64
N LEU A 160 -23.58 -9.89 -8.72
CA LEU A 160 -22.67 -10.99 -9.07
C LEU A 160 -23.43 -12.28 -9.48
N LYS A 161 -22.86 -13.04 -10.42
CA LYS A 161 -23.33 -14.40 -10.75
C LYS A 161 -23.31 -15.29 -9.51
N VAL A 162 -24.24 -16.24 -9.38
CA VAL A 162 -24.39 -17.09 -8.18
C VAL A 162 -23.09 -17.84 -7.82
N SER A 163 -22.42 -18.45 -8.81
CA SER A 163 -21.14 -19.15 -8.59
C SER A 163 -20.06 -18.20 -8.06
N LEU A 164 -20.00 -17.00 -8.62
CA LEU A 164 -19.06 -15.97 -8.21
C LEU A 164 -19.33 -15.45 -6.80
N LYS A 165 -20.60 -15.26 -6.43
CA LYS A 165 -20.99 -14.90 -5.05
C LYS A 165 -20.50 -15.94 -4.05
N LYS A 166 -20.64 -17.23 -4.38
CA LYS A 166 -20.17 -18.31 -3.52
C LYS A 166 -18.65 -18.25 -3.34
N THR A 167 -17.88 -18.10 -4.42
CA THR A 167 -16.42 -17.98 -4.34
C THR A 167 -15.99 -16.71 -3.60
N TYR A 168 -16.70 -15.60 -3.79
CA TYR A 168 -16.43 -14.33 -3.11
C TYR A 168 -16.64 -14.44 -1.61
N LYS A 169 -17.73 -15.09 -1.18
CA LYS A 169 -18.00 -15.33 0.23
C LYS A 169 -16.89 -16.15 0.89
N VAL A 170 -16.43 -17.20 0.23
CA VAL A 170 -15.28 -18.00 0.72
C VAL A 170 -14.03 -17.13 0.84
N ALA A 171 -13.76 -16.29 -0.16
CA ALA A 171 -12.62 -15.39 -0.14
C ALA A 171 -12.66 -14.38 1.03
N LEU A 172 -13.84 -13.84 1.37
CA LEU A 172 -14.02 -12.96 2.53
C LEU A 172 -13.86 -13.70 3.86
N GLU A 173 -14.36 -14.94 3.96
CA GLU A 173 -14.19 -15.79 5.15
C GLU A 173 -12.70 -16.13 5.38
N GLU A 174 -11.95 -16.39 4.31
CA GLU A 174 -10.49 -16.57 4.37
C GLU A 174 -9.78 -15.27 4.78
N ALA A 175 -10.14 -14.13 4.19
CA ALA A 175 -9.56 -12.82 4.53
C ALA A 175 -9.76 -12.48 6.01
N THR A 176 -10.98 -12.71 6.53
CA THR A 176 -11.32 -12.47 7.95
C THR A 176 -10.43 -13.30 8.88
N LYS A 177 -10.11 -14.54 8.51
CA LYS A 177 -9.20 -15.41 9.30
C LYS A 177 -7.75 -14.90 9.26
N MET A 178 -7.37 -14.17 8.22
CA MET A 178 -6.02 -13.64 8.01
C MET A 178 -5.79 -12.24 8.60
N GLU A 179 -6.84 -11.51 9.01
CA GLU A 179 -6.71 -10.12 9.51
C GLU A 179 -5.68 -9.98 10.65
N ASN A 180 -5.73 -10.87 11.63
CA ASN A 180 -4.85 -10.85 12.82
C ASN A 180 -3.68 -11.85 12.73
N VAL A 181 -3.39 -12.33 11.52
CA VAL A 181 -2.28 -13.24 11.23
C VAL A 181 -1.10 -12.42 10.70
N THR A 182 0.13 -12.76 11.08
CA THR A 182 1.32 -12.04 10.60
C THR A 182 1.52 -12.22 9.10
N CYS A 183 2.26 -11.32 8.44
CA CYS A 183 2.57 -11.45 7.02
C CYS A 183 3.25 -12.78 6.68
N GLU A 184 4.19 -13.24 7.50
CA GLU A 184 4.90 -14.51 7.33
C GLU A 184 3.94 -15.71 7.41
N GLU A 185 3.07 -15.74 8.41
CA GLU A 185 2.08 -16.80 8.58
C GLU A 185 1.04 -16.79 7.45
N ARG A 186 0.58 -15.61 6.99
CA ARG A 186 -0.29 -15.51 5.81
C ARG A 186 0.37 -16.09 4.58
N LEU A 187 1.67 -15.83 4.37
CA LEU A 187 2.42 -16.42 3.27
C LEU A 187 2.47 -17.94 3.37
N GLN A 188 2.53 -18.53 4.57
CA GLN A 188 2.46 -19.99 4.72
C GLN A 188 1.13 -20.57 4.22
N LEU A 189 0.04 -19.82 4.38
CA LEU A 189 -1.31 -20.22 3.93
C LEU A 189 -1.53 -20.10 2.41
N CYS A 190 -0.71 -19.32 1.70
CA CYS A 190 -0.76 -19.22 0.24
C CYS A 190 -0.50 -20.57 -0.44
N LEU A 191 -1.25 -20.88 -1.50
CA LEU A 191 -1.19 -22.15 -2.23
C LEU A 191 -0.12 -22.16 -3.31
N PHE A 192 0.27 -20.99 -3.84
CA PHE A 192 1.26 -20.89 -4.90
C PHE A 192 2.63 -20.52 -4.31
N LYS A 193 3.58 -21.46 -4.34
CA LYS A 193 4.95 -21.26 -3.83
C LYS A 193 5.96 -21.14 -4.98
N PRO A 194 7.04 -20.34 -4.82
CA PRO A 194 8.21 -20.40 -5.68
C PRO A 194 8.75 -21.82 -5.77
N GLN A 195 9.18 -22.23 -6.96
CA GLN A 195 9.92 -23.47 -7.09
C GLN A 195 11.28 -23.30 -6.41
N GLU A 196 11.64 -24.23 -5.52
CA GLU A 196 13.01 -24.27 -5.01
C GLU A 196 13.96 -24.51 -6.21
N CYS A 197 14.91 -23.60 -6.42
CA CYS A 197 16.04 -23.86 -7.31
C CYS A 197 16.73 -25.11 -6.78
N ARG A 198 16.52 -26.25 -7.45
CA ARG A 198 17.34 -27.45 -7.26
C ARG A 198 18.77 -27.05 -7.63
N THR A 199 19.56 -26.74 -6.61
CA THR A 199 21.01 -26.61 -6.74
C THR A 199 21.49 -27.99 -7.20
N MET A 200 21.98 -28.07 -8.43
CA MET A 200 22.72 -29.22 -8.94
C MET A 200 24.12 -29.23 -8.36
#